data_AF-A0A4R8XZ51-F1
#
_entry.id   AF-A0A4R8XZ51-F1
#
_cell.length_a   1.000
_cell.length_b   1.000
_cell.length_c   1.000
_cell.angle_alpha   90.00
_cell.angle_beta   90.00
_cell.angle_gamma   90.00
#
_symmetry.space_group_name_H-M   'P 1'
#
loop_
_entity.id
_entity.type
_entity.pdbx_description
1 polymer ?
#
loop_
_entity_poly.entity_id
_entity_poly.type
_entity_poly.pdbx_seq_one_letter_code
_entity_poly.pdbx_strand_id
1 'polypeptide(L)'
;MSPNPSIVFSAFKSAADPRLHGWVAFRESVQNVATPVRAVAIPDGHRAGPAVTGVPRHSGIWRLLASNSRELGRSSSVYVTFSSARAHVLELKGQCDSMVATVVTGPRAGTHGWVISVDGVVVMTAGRWYGAASTSREASAGTIEAFQSAIVAADARHATEAGQRGKRVLSDEERALSW
;
A
#
# COMPACT_ATOMS: atom_id res chain seq x y z
N MET A 1 19.48 -7.94 17.91
CA MET A 1 18.31 -7.17 17.46
C MET A 1 18.00 -7.59 16.02
N SER A 2 16.94 -8.36 15.81
CA SER A 2 16.46 -8.64 14.45
C SER A 2 15.96 -7.32 13.86
N PRO A 3 16.31 -6.95 12.62
CA PRO A 3 15.84 -5.69 12.07
C PRO A 3 14.32 -5.76 11.97
N ASN A 4 13.61 -4.82 12.57
CA ASN A 4 12.15 -4.81 12.53
C ASN A 4 11.65 -4.48 11.13
N PRO A 5 10.50 -5.03 10.70
CA PRO A 5 9.80 -4.55 9.51
C PRO A 5 9.55 -3.04 9.62
N SER A 6 9.44 -2.36 8.49
CA SER A 6 9.19 -0.91 8.47
C SER A 6 8.16 -0.53 7.43
N ILE A 7 7.34 0.46 7.77
CA ILE A 7 6.41 1.09 6.84
C ILE A 7 7.03 2.41 6.42
N VAL A 8 7.27 2.53 5.11
CA VAL A 8 7.85 3.72 4.49
C VAL A 8 6.85 4.34 3.53
N PHE A 9 6.95 5.64 3.34
CA PHE A 9 6.07 6.42 2.49
C PHE A 9 6.85 6.86 1.26
N SER A 10 6.29 6.61 0.08
CA SER A 10 6.91 6.92 -1.22
C SER A 10 6.09 7.96 -1.96
N ALA A 11 6.71 9.10 -2.23
CA ALA A 11 6.15 10.18 -3.03
C ALA A 11 6.30 9.94 -4.53
N PHE A 12 5.29 10.29 -5.31
CA PHE A 12 5.35 10.44 -6.76
C PHE A 12 5.55 11.91 -7.12
N LYS A 13 6.38 12.15 -8.16
CA LYS A 13 6.74 13.53 -8.56
C LYS A 13 5.58 14.27 -9.23
N SER A 14 4.68 13.53 -9.88
CA SER A 14 3.51 14.07 -10.56
C SER A 14 2.50 12.96 -10.90
N ALA A 15 1.32 13.37 -11.38
CA ALA A 15 0.32 12.47 -11.95
C ALA A 15 0.83 11.64 -13.14
N ALA A 16 1.80 12.17 -13.88
CA ALA A 16 2.38 11.52 -15.06
C ALA A 16 3.60 10.65 -14.72
N ASP A 17 3.88 10.43 -13.43
CA ASP A 17 5.00 9.61 -12.99
C ASP A 17 4.82 8.15 -13.49
N PRO A 18 5.75 7.61 -14.29
CA PRO A 18 5.64 6.23 -14.80
C PRO A 18 5.52 5.18 -13.69
N ARG A 19 6.06 5.46 -12.49
CA ARG A 19 5.95 4.54 -11.35
C ARG A 19 4.55 4.53 -10.76
N LEU A 20 3.86 5.67 -10.76
CA LEU A 20 2.47 5.76 -10.38
C LEU A 20 1.61 4.97 -11.37
N HIS A 21 1.81 5.14 -12.67
CA HIS A 21 1.09 4.38 -13.69
C HIS A 21 1.32 2.86 -13.56
N GLY A 22 2.58 2.44 -13.40
CA GLY A 22 2.91 1.03 -13.19
C GLY A 22 2.29 0.46 -11.90
N TRP A 23 2.22 1.25 -10.84
CA TRP A 23 1.52 0.88 -9.60
C TRP A 23 0.02 0.75 -9.81
N VAL A 24 -0.64 1.73 -10.47
CA VAL A 24 -2.08 1.72 -10.74
C VAL A 24 -2.44 0.48 -11.56
N ALA A 25 -1.71 0.23 -12.66
CA ALA A 25 -1.94 -0.91 -13.53
C ALA A 25 -1.78 -2.25 -12.80
N PHE A 26 -0.76 -2.38 -11.96
CA PHE A 26 -0.58 -3.59 -11.14
C PHE A 26 -1.73 -3.76 -10.14
N ARG A 27 -2.10 -2.70 -9.43
CA ARG A 27 -3.21 -2.72 -8.45
C ARG A 27 -4.50 -3.14 -9.12
N GLU A 28 -4.85 -2.53 -10.25
CA GLU A 28 -6.06 -2.87 -11.01
C GLU A 28 -6.02 -4.33 -11.46
N SER A 29 -4.87 -4.83 -11.93
CA SER A 29 -4.71 -6.24 -12.26
C SER A 29 -4.90 -7.19 -11.07
N VAL A 30 -4.56 -6.77 -9.85
CA VAL A 30 -4.75 -7.59 -8.64
C VAL A 30 -6.20 -7.50 -8.15
N GLN A 31 -6.79 -6.31 -8.16
CA GLN A 31 -8.15 -6.07 -7.65
C GLN A 31 -9.24 -6.55 -8.60
N ASN A 32 -9.08 -6.41 -9.92
CA ASN A 32 -10.07 -6.87 -10.89
C ASN A 32 -10.21 -8.40 -10.92
N VAL A 33 -9.16 -9.13 -10.53
CA VAL A 33 -9.17 -10.60 -10.43
C VAL A 33 -9.58 -11.07 -9.03
N ALA A 34 -9.64 -10.16 -8.05
CA ALA A 34 -10.25 -10.39 -6.75
C ALA A 34 -11.77 -10.30 -6.84
N THR A 35 -12.42 -11.07 -7.73
CA THR A 35 -13.88 -11.12 -7.75
C THR A 35 -14.37 -11.72 -6.43
N PRO A 36 -15.21 -11.02 -5.64
CA PRO A 36 -15.69 -11.55 -4.37
C PRO A 36 -16.73 -12.64 -4.63
N VAL A 37 -16.53 -13.85 -4.12
CA VAL A 37 -17.64 -14.77 -3.90
C VAL A 37 -18.50 -14.14 -2.79
N ARG A 38 -19.70 -13.69 -3.19
CA ARG A 38 -20.71 -12.90 -2.46
C ARG A 38 -20.42 -11.40 -2.28
N ALA A 39 -20.82 -10.64 -3.29
CA ALA A 39 -21.29 -9.27 -3.10
C ALA A 39 -22.58 -9.31 -2.27
N VAL A 40 -22.49 -8.98 -0.98
CA VAL A 40 -23.64 -8.47 -0.22
C VAL A 40 -23.63 -6.96 -0.42
N ALA A 41 -24.66 -6.44 -1.08
CA ALA A 41 -24.87 -5.00 -1.18
C ALA A 41 -25.17 -4.47 0.22
N ILE A 42 -24.25 -3.68 0.80
CA ILE A 42 -24.52 -2.86 1.98
C ILE A 42 -24.82 -1.43 1.48
N PRO A 43 -25.95 -0.83 1.88
CA PRO A 43 -26.27 0.54 1.52
C PRO A 43 -25.38 1.52 2.30
N ASP A 44 -24.76 2.42 1.52
CA ASP A 44 -24.21 3.75 1.82
C ASP A 44 -23.39 3.98 3.11
N GLY A 45 -22.14 4.37 2.87
CA GLY A 45 -21.37 5.15 3.85
C GLY A 45 -19.94 5.47 3.43
N HIS A 46 -19.25 4.56 2.75
CA HIS A 46 -17.88 4.78 2.28
C HIS A 46 -17.75 4.35 0.83
N ARG A 47 -18.31 5.18 -0.06
CA ARG A 47 -18.04 5.10 -1.50
C ARG A 47 -16.53 5.14 -1.66
N ALA A 48 -15.95 4.12 -2.30
CA ALA A 48 -14.65 4.26 -2.94
C ALA A 48 -14.68 5.60 -3.67
N GLY A 49 -13.85 6.54 -3.21
CA GLY A 49 -13.95 7.93 -3.64
C GLY A 49 -13.98 8.00 -5.17
N PRO A 50 -14.78 8.90 -5.76
CA PRO A 50 -14.84 9.07 -7.20
C PRO A 50 -13.42 9.24 -7.73
N ALA A 51 -13.14 8.70 -8.92
CA ALA A 51 -11.92 8.99 -9.66
C ALA A 51 -11.66 10.49 -9.56
N VAL A 52 -10.60 10.86 -8.82
CA VAL A 52 -10.29 12.25 -8.52
C VAL A 52 -9.92 12.90 -9.84
N THR A 53 -10.89 13.57 -10.45
CA THR A 53 -10.69 14.45 -11.60
C THR A 53 -9.91 15.67 -11.10
N GLY A 54 -8.59 15.52 -11.10
CA GLY A 54 -7.64 16.48 -10.56
C GLY A 54 -6.59 15.77 -9.72
N VAL A 55 -5.71 15.01 -10.36
CA VAL A 55 -4.63 14.32 -9.64
C VAL A 55 -3.80 15.38 -8.89
N PRO A 56 -3.69 15.29 -7.55
CA PRO A 56 -2.88 16.21 -6.79
C PRO A 56 -1.45 16.27 -7.33
N ARG A 57 -0.84 17.45 -7.37
CA ARG A 57 0.54 17.62 -7.88
C ARG A 57 1.55 16.72 -7.17
N HIS A 58 1.26 16.35 -5.92
CA HIS A 58 2.03 15.41 -5.12
C HIS A 58 1.08 14.35 -4.54
N SER A 59 1.43 13.09 -4.75
CA SER A 59 0.66 11.96 -4.26
C SER A 59 1.63 10.86 -3.84
N GLY A 60 1.21 9.95 -2.97
CA GLY A 60 2.10 8.90 -2.51
C GLY A 60 1.40 7.68 -1.97
N ILE A 61 2.19 6.65 -1.74
CA ILE A 61 1.75 5.35 -1.20
C ILE A 61 2.60 4.99 -0.01
N TRP A 62 2.10 4.12 0.86
CA TRP A 62 2.94 3.45 1.85
C TRP A 62 3.32 2.04 1.38
N ARG A 63 4.50 1.59 1.81
CA ARG A 63 5.08 0.29 1.48
C ARG A 63 5.56 -0.36 2.75
N LEU A 64 5.20 -1.63 2.94
CA LEU A 64 5.71 -2.46 4.02
C LEU A 64 6.98 -3.16 3.53
N LEU A 65 8.08 -2.90 4.21
CA LEU A 65 9.37 -3.50 3.95
C LEU A 65 9.74 -4.48 5.06
N ALA A 66 10.23 -5.64 4.67
CA ALA A 66 10.93 -6.55 5.55
C ALA A 66 12.23 -5.93 6.07
N SER A 67 12.79 -6.59 7.08
CA SER A 67 14.09 -6.30 7.69
C SER A 67 15.24 -6.15 6.68
N ASN A 68 15.20 -6.90 5.58
CA ASN A 68 16.16 -6.86 4.48
C ASN A 68 15.79 -5.88 3.36
N SER A 69 14.92 -4.91 3.63
CA SER A 69 14.41 -3.92 2.67
C SER A 69 13.57 -4.50 1.52
N ARG A 70 13.24 -5.80 1.54
CA ARG A 70 12.35 -6.41 0.55
C ARG A 70 10.93 -5.93 0.78
N GLU A 71 10.26 -5.47 -0.27
CA GLU A 71 8.83 -5.15 -0.18
C GLU A 71 8.01 -6.43 0.06
N LEU A 72 7.20 -6.38 1.12
CA LEU A 72 6.23 -7.41 1.48
C LEU A 72 4.87 -7.06 0.87
N GLY A 73 4.42 -5.83 1.08
CA GLY A 73 3.15 -5.31 0.58
C GLY A 73 3.16 -3.80 0.42
N ARG A 74 2.09 -3.26 -0.17
CA ARG A 74 1.92 -1.82 -0.37
C ARG A 74 0.45 -1.44 -0.26
N SER A 75 0.19 -0.16 -0.04
CA SER A 75 -1.18 0.37 0.02
C SER A 75 -1.96 0.07 -1.25
N SER A 76 -3.26 -0.16 -1.11
CA SER A 76 -4.22 -0.20 -2.21
C SER A 76 -4.65 1.20 -2.68
N SER A 77 -4.50 2.19 -1.81
CA SER A 77 -4.87 3.60 -2.06
C SER A 77 -3.65 4.46 -2.33
N VAL A 78 -3.86 5.51 -3.14
CA VAL A 78 -2.94 6.65 -3.25
C VAL A 78 -3.44 7.73 -2.30
N TYR A 79 -2.52 8.36 -1.59
CA TYR A 79 -2.81 9.40 -0.62
C TYR A 79 -2.38 10.76 -1.15
N VAL A 80 -3.17 11.78 -0.80
CA VAL A 80 -2.93 13.17 -1.20
C VAL A 80 -1.86 13.80 -0.32
N THR A 81 -1.78 13.42 0.96
CA THR A 81 -0.80 13.96 1.90
C THR A 81 -0.12 12.85 2.71
N PHE A 82 1.12 13.10 3.14
CA PHE A 82 1.83 12.21 4.04
C PHE A 82 1.05 11.96 5.34
N SER A 83 0.49 13.01 5.94
CA SER A 83 -0.31 12.88 7.17
C SER A 83 -1.49 11.93 7.00
N SER A 84 -2.25 12.04 5.90
CA SER A 84 -3.37 11.12 5.62
C SER A 84 -2.92 9.66 5.47
N ALA A 85 -1.78 9.43 4.81
CA ALA A 85 -1.22 8.10 4.65
C ALA A 85 -0.77 7.51 5.99
N ARG A 86 -0.09 8.33 6.82
CA ARG A 86 0.41 7.91 8.12
C ARG A 86 -0.73 7.67 9.11
N ALA A 87 -1.73 8.54 9.14
CA ALA A 87 -2.93 8.36 9.97
C ALA A 87 -3.64 7.05 9.63
N HIS A 88 -3.85 6.76 8.34
CA HIS A 88 -4.46 5.51 7.91
C HIS A 88 -3.63 4.28 8.27
N VAL A 89 -2.29 4.34 8.17
CA VAL A 89 -1.43 3.23 8.65
C VAL A 89 -1.62 2.99 10.15
N LEU A 90 -1.67 4.05 10.96
CA LEU A 90 -1.84 3.94 12.41
C LEU A 90 -3.22 3.39 12.78
N GLU A 91 -4.27 3.79 12.07
CA GLU A 91 -5.61 3.22 12.19
C GLU A 91 -5.62 1.72 11.86
N LEU A 92 -5.05 1.33 10.71
CA LEU A 92 -4.96 -0.07 10.31
C LEU A 92 -4.18 -0.92 11.30
N LYS A 93 -3.15 -0.37 11.97
CA LYS A 93 -2.42 -1.11 13.02
C LYS A 93 -3.32 -1.48 14.20
N GLY A 94 -4.34 -0.68 14.50
CA GLY A 94 -5.38 -1.00 15.49
C GLY A 94 -6.43 -2.01 15.01
N GLN A 95 -6.45 -2.33 13.71
CA GLN A 95 -7.41 -3.23 13.07
C GLN A 95 -6.74 -4.49 12.51
N CYS A 96 -5.50 -4.80 12.92
CA CYS A 96 -4.77 -5.98 12.43
C CYS A 96 -5.58 -7.28 12.59
N ASP A 97 -6.32 -7.43 13.69
CA ASP A 97 -7.12 -8.62 13.98
C ASP A 97 -8.31 -8.79 13.03
N SER A 98 -8.76 -7.70 12.38
CA SER A 98 -9.81 -7.70 11.37
C SER A 98 -9.28 -7.87 9.94
N MET A 99 -7.96 -8.00 9.75
CA MET A 99 -7.37 -8.14 8.42
C MET A 99 -7.61 -9.54 7.84
N VAL A 100 -8.16 -9.57 6.63
CA VAL A 100 -8.42 -10.81 5.90
C VAL A 100 -7.57 -10.83 4.64
N ALA A 101 -6.67 -11.83 4.54
CA ALA A 101 -5.90 -12.08 3.34
C ALA A 101 -6.66 -12.97 2.34
N THR A 102 -6.77 -12.51 1.10
CA THR A 102 -7.37 -13.25 -0.01
C THR A 102 -6.35 -13.45 -1.12
N VAL A 103 -6.07 -14.70 -1.49
CA VAL A 103 -5.21 -15.01 -2.64
C VAL A 103 -6.02 -14.91 -3.92
N VAL A 104 -5.40 -14.27 -4.91
CA VAL A 104 -5.98 -14.07 -6.25
C VAL A 104 -5.12 -14.77 -7.28
N THR A 105 -5.74 -15.23 -8.37
CA THR A 105 -5.01 -15.70 -9.54
C THR A 105 -4.57 -14.50 -10.37
N GLY A 106 -3.38 -14.55 -10.96
CA GLY A 106 -2.87 -13.47 -11.79
C GLY A 106 -3.30 -13.58 -13.25
N PRO A 107 -2.98 -12.56 -14.05
CA PRO A 107 -3.39 -12.48 -15.46
C PRO A 107 -2.68 -13.52 -16.34
N ARG A 108 -1.61 -14.17 -15.84
CA ARG A 108 -0.89 -15.24 -16.53
C ARG A 108 -1.12 -16.56 -15.79
N ALA A 109 -1.24 -17.65 -16.54
CA ALA A 109 -1.36 -18.99 -15.96
C ALA A 109 -0.21 -19.27 -14.97
N GLY A 110 -0.55 -19.84 -13.81
CA GLY A 110 0.41 -20.15 -12.75
C GLY A 110 0.92 -18.94 -11.96
N THR A 111 0.38 -17.73 -12.18
CA THR A 111 0.69 -16.57 -11.33
C THR A 111 -0.38 -16.36 -10.28
N HIS A 112 0.03 -15.97 -9.08
CA HIS A 112 -0.83 -15.75 -7.92
C HIS A 112 -0.43 -14.46 -7.20
N GLY A 113 -1.41 -13.71 -6.73
CA GLY A 113 -1.22 -12.51 -5.92
C GLY A 113 -2.07 -12.61 -4.68
N TRP A 114 -2.17 -11.51 -3.94
CA TRP A 114 -3.07 -11.41 -2.81
C TRP A 114 -3.49 -9.97 -2.58
N VAL A 115 -4.62 -9.84 -1.91
CA VAL A 115 -5.13 -8.60 -1.31
C VAL A 115 -5.37 -8.83 0.17
N ILE A 116 -5.21 -7.79 0.98
CA ILE A 116 -5.66 -7.78 2.37
C ILE A 116 -6.75 -6.73 2.49
N SER A 117 -7.86 -7.11 3.10
CA SER A 117 -9.00 -6.23 3.37
C SER A 117 -9.32 -6.12 4.85
N VAL A 118 -9.84 -4.97 5.26
CA VAL A 118 -10.48 -4.74 6.56
C VAL A 118 -11.92 -4.35 6.28
N ASP A 119 -12.89 -5.01 6.93
CA ASP A 119 -14.33 -4.76 6.74
C ASP A 119 -14.76 -4.75 5.26
N GLY A 120 -14.16 -5.64 4.46
CA GLY A 120 -14.43 -5.77 3.03
C GLY A 120 -13.74 -4.73 2.13
N VAL A 121 -13.07 -3.73 2.70
CA VAL A 121 -12.29 -2.73 1.95
C VAL A 121 -10.86 -3.22 1.77
N VAL A 122 -10.39 -3.34 0.53
CA VAL A 122 -8.99 -3.71 0.25
C VAL A 122 -8.07 -2.57 0.69
N VAL A 123 -7.16 -2.84 1.63
CA VAL A 123 -6.22 -1.85 2.22
C VAL A 123 -4.78 -2.08 1.79
N MET A 124 -4.43 -3.32 1.42
CA MET A 124 -3.08 -3.69 1.00
C MET A 124 -3.12 -4.67 -0.16
N THR A 125 -2.14 -4.57 -1.05
CA THR A 125 -1.94 -5.53 -2.14
C THR A 125 -0.54 -6.10 -2.12
N ALA A 126 -0.38 -7.27 -2.73
CA ALA A 126 0.93 -7.82 -3.03
C ALA A 126 1.79 -6.82 -3.81
N GLY A 127 3.10 -6.86 -3.61
CA GLY A 127 4.04 -6.06 -4.41
C GLY A 127 4.45 -6.72 -5.74
N ARG A 128 4.11 -7.99 -5.92
CA ARG A 128 4.52 -8.84 -7.05
C ARG A 128 3.57 -10.02 -7.20
N TRP A 129 3.65 -10.67 -8.34
CA TRP A 129 3.07 -12.00 -8.56
C TRP A 129 4.01 -13.10 -8.03
N TYR A 130 3.43 -14.21 -7.59
CA TYR A 130 4.06 -15.42 -7.08
C TYR A 130 3.76 -16.59 -8.02
N GLY A 131 4.69 -17.55 -8.14
CA GLY A 131 4.52 -18.72 -9.01
C GLY A 131 3.65 -19.84 -8.42
N ALA A 132 3.22 -19.71 -7.16
CA ALA A 132 2.39 -20.70 -6.49
C ALA A 132 1.40 -20.05 -5.52
N ALA A 133 0.19 -20.61 -5.44
CA ALA A 133 -0.85 -20.13 -4.54
C ALA A 133 -0.45 -20.28 -3.06
N SER A 134 0.24 -21.36 -2.68
CA SER A 134 0.76 -21.58 -1.32
C SER A 134 1.74 -20.48 -0.92
N THR A 135 2.72 -20.17 -1.77
CA THR A 135 3.68 -19.08 -1.53
C THR A 135 2.98 -17.72 -1.44
N SER A 136 1.92 -17.50 -2.23
CA SER A 136 1.10 -16.29 -2.11
C SER A 136 0.39 -16.20 -0.76
N ARG A 137 -0.20 -17.31 -0.27
CA ARG A 137 -0.84 -17.41 1.05
C ARG A 137 0.16 -17.13 2.17
N GLU A 138 1.29 -17.83 2.18
CA GLU A 138 2.36 -17.65 3.17
C GLU A 138 2.87 -16.21 3.17
N ALA A 139 3.09 -15.63 1.99
CA ALA A 139 3.52 -14.24 1.88
C ALA A 139 2.48 -13.26 2.43
N SER A 140 1.19 -13.51 2.20
CA SER A 140 0.11 -12.65 2.73
C SER A 140 -0.02 -12.75 4.26
N ALA A 141 0.09 -13.95 4.83
CA ALA A 141 0.05 -14.15 6.28
C ALA A 141 1.25 -13.47 6.96
N GLY A 142 2.47 -13.73 6.48
CA GLY A 142 3.67 -13.08 6.99
C GLY A 142 3.69 -11.56 6.81
N THR A 143 2.92 -11.04 5.84
CA THR A 143 2.74 -9.59 5.67
C THR A 143 1.89 -9.01 6.80
N ILE A 144 0.81 -9.66 7.22
CA ILE A 144 -0.02 -9.20 8.35
C ILE A 144 0.80 -9.19 9.64
N GLU A 145 1.53 -10.28 9.92
CA GLU A 145 2.41 -10.38 11.09
C GLU A 145 3.50 -9.29 11.09
N ALA A 146 4.13 -9.07 9.92
CA ALA A 146 5.12 -8.02 9.77
C ALA A 146 4.51 -6.63 9.94
N PHE A 147 3.30 -6.38 9.44
CA PHE A 147 2.61 -5.10 9.55
C PHE A 147 2.29 -4.75 11.01
N GLN A 148 1.87 -5.72 11.81
CA GLN A 148 1.58 -5.55 13.23
C GLN A 148 2.80 -5.04 14.00
N SER A 149 3.98 -5.62 13.75
CA SER A 149 5.24 -5.24 14.40
C SER A 149 6.01 -4.11 13.70
N ALA A 150 5.58 -3.67 12.51
CA ALA A 150 6.34 -2.72 11.71
C ALA A 150 6.47 -1.34 12.37
N ILE A 151 7.68 -0.77 12.27
CA ILE A 151 7.98 0.60 12.65
C ILE A 151 7.45 1.54 11.55
N VAL A 152 6.59 2.49 11.91
CA VAL A 152 6.05 3.49 10.97
C VAL A 152 7.02 4.67 10.85
N ALA A 153 7.49 4.96 9.64
CA ALA A 153 8.39 6.09 9.42
C ALA A 153 7.74 7.43 9.81
N ALA A 154 8.56 8.35 10.33
CA ALA A 154 8.12 9.68 10.76
C ALA A 154 8.03 10.68 9.60
N ASP A 155 8.70 10.41 8.46
CA ASP A 155 8.75 11.30 7.31
C ASP A 155 8.53 10.53 6.00
N ALA A 156 8.07 11.25 4.96
CA ALA A 156 7.98 10.74 3.60
C ALA A 156 9.36 10.65 2.94
N ARG A 157 9.61 9.54 2.22
CA ARG A 157 10.79 9.39 1.36
C ARG A 157 10.37 9.67 -0.07
N HIS A 158 11.03 10.64 -0.70
CA HIS A 158 10.89 10.85 -2.13
C HIS A 158 11.35 9.58 -2.88
N ALA A 159 10.56 9.10 -3.84
CA ALA A 159 10.99 8.03 -4.74
C ALA A 159 12.01 8.54 -5.78
N THR A 160 12.92 9.41 -5.38
CA THR A 160 14.06 9.84 -6.20
C THR A 160 15.21 8.86 -6.03
N GLU A 161 15.94 8.68 -7.12
CA GLU A 161 17.16 7.89 -7.19
C GLU A 161 18.12 8.17 -6.02
N ALA A 162 19.02 7.22 -5.79
CA ALA A 162 20.21 7.43 -4.98
C ALA A 162 20.84 8.78 -5.34
N GLY A 163 20.87 9.72 -4.38
CA GLY A 163 21.79 10.86 -4.47
C GLY A 163 21.26 12.30 -4.39
N GLN A 164 20.03 12.58 -3.96
CA GLN A 164 19.64 13.99 -3.73
C GLN A 164 19.01 14.22 -2.34
N ARG A 165 19.88 14.36 -1.33
CA ARG A 165 19.55 14.97 -0.04
C ARG A 165 19.50 16.50 -0.20
N GLY A 166 18.34 17.04 -0.54
CA GLY A 166 18.06 18.46 -0.33
C GLY A 166 17.91 18.75 1.17
N LYS A 167 18.90 19.41 1.78
CA LYS A 167 18.88 19.87 3.19
C LYS A 167 17.90 21.04 3.37
N ARG A 168 16.60 20.82 3.25
CA ARG A 168 15.59 21.76 3.77
C ARG A 168 14.89 21.10 4.94
N VAL A 169 15.12 21.64 6.14
CA VAL A 169 14.38 21.24 7.34
C VAL A 169 13.00 21.86 7.23
N LEU A 170 12.04 21.07 6.75
CA LEU A 170 10.63 21.47 6.76
C LEU A 170 10.13 21.47 8.21
N SER A 171 9.29 22.43 8.55
CA SER A 171 8.52 22.43 9.81
C SER A 171 7.59 21.20 9.87
N ASP A 172 7.14 20.79 11.06
CA ASP A 172 6.30 19.59 11.20
C ASP A 172 4.96 19.71 10.44
N GLU A 173 4.41 20.92 10.36
CA GLU A 173 3.22 21.23 9.56
C GLU A 173 3.50 21.12 8.05
N GLU A 174 4.63 21.67 7.59
CA GLU A 174 5.07 21.50 6.20
C GLU A 174 5.31 20.01 5.88
N ARG A 175 5.91 19.23 6.79
CA ARG A 175 6.14 17.78 6.62
C ARG A 175 4.85 16.98 6.58
N ALA A 176 3.86 17.35 7.39
CA ALA A 176 2.55 16.71 7.40
C ALA A 176 1.82 16.87 6.05
N LEU A 177 2.02 18.03 5.41
CA LEU A 177 1.41 18.41 4.15
C LEU A 177 2.28 18.04 2.92
N SER A 178 3.59 17.88 3.09
CA SER A 178 4.54 17.56 2.02
C SER A 178 4.80 16.07 1.90
N TRP A 179 4.80 15.57 0.67
CA TRP A 179 5.37 14.28 0.32
C TRP A 179 6.90 14.32 0.21
#